data_AF-A0A1I4VGY6-F1
#
_entry.id   AF-A0A1I4VGY6-F1
#
_cell.length_a   1.000
_cell.length_b   1.000
_cell.length_c   1.000
_cell.angle_alpha   90.00
_cell.angle_beta   90.00
_cell.angle_gamma   90.00
#
_symmetry.space_group_name_H-M   'P 1'
#
loop_
_entity.id
_entity.type
_entity.pdbx_description
1 polymer ?
#
loop_
_entity_poly.entity_id
_entity_poly.type
_entity_poly.pdbx_seq_one_letter_code
_entity_poly.pdbx_strand_id
1 'polypeptide(L)'
;MSATRKPYPSDVSDEEWALVAPYLTLLREDAGQREHALREVFNGLRYVVRSGCPWRLMPHDLPPWFAVYQQAQRWLAAGCFEQLAEDLRAVLRMA
;
A
#
# COMPACT_ATOMS: atom_id res chain seq x y z
N MET A 1 7.79 -1.70 -14.48
CA MET A 1 8.47 -3.00 -14.61
C MET A 1 8.32 -3.74 -13.30
N SER A 2 7.53 -4.81 -13.27
CA SER A 2 7.35 -5.65 -12.07
C SER A 2 8.64 -6.45 -11.86
N ALA A 3 9.50 -6.02 -10.94
CA ALA A 3 10.63 -6.82 -10.52
C ALA A 3 10.10 -7.93 -9.61
N THR A 4 10.24 -9.17 -10.05
CA THR A 4 9.93 -10.39 -9.30
C THR A 4 10.91 -10.53 -8.13
N ARG A 5 10.78 -9.67 -7.12
CA ARG A 5 11.48 -9.86 -5.85
C ARG A 5 10.83 -11.01 -5.10
N LYS A 6 11.58 -11.61 -4.17
CA LYS A 6 11.02 -12.59 -3.25
C LYS A 6 9.94 -11.88 -2.40
N PRO A 7 8.74 -12.49 -2.24
CA PRO A 7 7.71 -11.87 -1.42
C PRO A 7 8.14 -11.84 0.05
N TYR A 8 7.77 -10.75 0.74
CA TYR A 8 7.90 -10.65 2.19
C TYR A 8 6.65 -11.25 2.85
N PRO A 9 6.74 -11.78 4.08
CA PRO A 9 5.56 -12.20 4.85
C PRO A 9 4.56 -11.07 5.15
N SER A 10 4.94 -9.82 4.91
CA SER A 10 4.08 -8.64 5.06
C SER A 10 3.40 -8.21 3.77
N ASP A 11 3.75 -8.83 2.63
CA ASP A 11 3.12 -8.51 1.35
C ASP A 11 1.65 -8.85 1.35
N VAL A 12 0.88 -8.03 0.65
CA VAL A 12 -0.56 -8.20 0.49
C VAL A 12 -0.87 -9.37 -0.44
N SER A 13 -1.84 -10.23 -0.07
CA SER A 13 -2.36 -11.28 -0.96
C SER A 13 -3.11 -10.68 -2.16
N ASP A 14 -3.42 -11.50 -3.16
CA ASP A 14 -4.21 -11.03 -4.31
C ASP A 14 -5.63 -10.66 -3.90
N GLU A 15 -6.23 -11.41 -2.98
CA GLU A 15 -7.57 -11.16 -2.44
C GLU A 15 -7.59 -9.89 -1.58
N GLU A 16 -6.63 -9.75 -0.66
CA GLU A 16 -6.48 -8.53 0.13
C GLU A 16 -6.22 -7.31 -0.78
N TRP A 17 -5.44 -7.48 -1.84
CA TRP A 17 -5.16 -6.40 -2.78
C TRP A 17 -6.41 -5.99 -3.54
N ALA A 18 -7.21 -6.94 -4.01
CA ALA A 18 -8.47 -6.66 -4.69
C ALA A 18 -9.44 -5.86 -3.81
N LEU A 19 -9.45 -6.12 -2.49
CA LEU A 19 -10.25 -5.37 -1.52
C LEU A 19 -9.71 -3.95 -1.31
N VAL A 20 -8.39 -3.77 -1.21
CA VAL A 20 -7.78 -2.51 -0.78
C VAL A 20 -7.51 -1.55 -1.94
N ALA A 21 -7.21 -2.05 -3.14
CA ALA A 21 -6.84 -1.26 -4.31
C ALA A 21 -7.83 -0.14 -4.68
N PRO A 22 -9.17 -0.34 -4.59
CA PRO A 22 -10.14 0.73 -4.88
C PRO A 22 -9.98 1.97 -4.00
N TYR A 23 -9.57 1.82 -2.74
CA TYR A 23 -9.38 2.94 -1.82
C TYR A 23 -8.05 3.66 -2.06
N LEU A 24 -7.02 2.94 -2.51
CA LEU A 24 -5.67 3.47 -2.67
C LEU A 24 -5.43 4.14 -4.03
N THR A 25 -6.33 3.96 -4.99
CA THR A 25 -6.22 4.49 -6.36
C THR A 25 -6.66 5.95 -6.46
N LEU A 26 -5.97 6.84 -5.73
CA LEU A 26 -6.22 8.29 -5.75
C LEU A 26 -5.89 8.98 -7.09
N LEU A 27 -5.17 8.29 -7.97
CA LEU A 27 -4.75 8.77 -9.29
C LEU A 27 -5.04 7.68 -10.33
N ARG A 28 -5.10 8.07 -11.60
CA ARG A 28 -5.19 7.11 -12.71
C ARG A 28 -3.87 6.33 -12.84
N GLU A 29 -3.95 5.13 -13.40
CA GLU A 29 -2.75 4.28 -13.62
C GLU A 29 -1.77 4.87 -14.64
N ASP A 30 -2.26 5.64 -15.61
CA ASP A 30 -1.49 6.33 -16.64
C ASP A 30 -0.89 7.67 -16.19
N ALA A 31 -1.09 8.06 -14.92
CA ALA A 31 -0.53 9.29 -14.37
C ALA A 31 1.00 9.20 -14.34
N GLY A 32 1.69 10.10 -15.05
CA GLY A 32 3.17 10.12 -15.15
C GLY A 32 3.91 10.23 -13.82
N GLN A 33 3.22 10.60 -12.74
CA GLN A 33 3.74 10.62 -11.38
C GLN A 33 3.84 9.21 -10.73
N ARG A 34 3.31 8.15 -11.37
CA ARG A 34 3.39 6.77 -10.90
C ARG A 34 4.63 6.06 -11.43
N GLU A 35 5.77 6.29 -10.78
CA GLU A 35 7.03 5.61 -11.11
C GLU A 35 7.06 4.14 -10.61
N HIS A 36 6.29 3.83 -9.57
CA HIS A 36 6.23 2.51 -8.94
C HIS A 36 4.81 1.94 -8.97
N ALA A 37 4.71 0.61 -9.09
CA ALA A 37 3.44 -0.09 -8.98
C ALA A 37 2.81 0.18 -7.61
N LEU A 38 1.53 0.57 -7.60
CA LEU A 38 0.83 0.96 -6.37
C LEU A 38 0.83 -0.15 -5.31
N ARG A 39 0.71 -1.41 -5.77
CA ARG A 39 0.80 -2.60 -4.91
C ARG A 39 2.15 -2.71 -4.21
N GLU A 40 3.24 -2.44 -4.92
CA GLU A 40 4.59 -2.49 -4.33
C GLU A 40 4.82 -1.34 -3.35
N VAL A 41 4.25 -0.17 -3.62
CA VAL A 41 4.25 0.95 -2.67
C VAL A 41 3.49 0.56 -1.39
N PHE A 42 2.34 -0.10 -1.54
CA PHE A 42 1.56 -0.58 -0.40
C PHE A 42 2.27 -1.70 0.37
N ASN A 43 2.93 -2.62 -0.32
CA ASN A 43 3.80 -3.64 0.29
C ASN A 43 4.94 -3.00 1.09
N GLY A 44 5.56 -1.93 0.57
CA GLY A 44 6.56 -1.16 1.31
C GLY A 44 6.02 -0.55 2.60
N LEU A 45 4.81 0.02 2.55
CA LEU A 45 4.14 0.54 3.75
C LEU A 45 3.83 -0.58 4.74
N ARG A 46 3.25 -1.70 4.29
CA ARG A 46 2.97 -2.88 5.14
C ARG A 46 4.23 -3.42 5.79
N TYR A 47 5.35 -3.46 5.07
CA TYR A 47 6.64 -3.87 5.63
C TYR A 47 7.06 -2.99 6.80
N VAL A 48 7.00 -1.67 6.65
CA VAL A 48 7.36 -0.72 7.72
C VAL A 48 6.43 -0.86 8.91
N VAL A 49 5.11 -0.94 8.68
CA VAL A 49 4.12 -1.09 9.75
C VAL A 49 4.30 -2.42 10.49
N ARG A 50 4.60 -3.51 9.78
CA ARG A 50 4.76 -4.85 10.38
C ARG A 50 6.07 -5.01 11.13
N SER A 51 7.16 -4.45 10.61
CA SER A 51 8.52 -4.59 11.17
C SER A 51 8.86 -3.52 12.21
N GLY A 52 8.23 -2.35 12.14
CA GLY A 52 8.60 -1.17 12.93
C GLY A 52 9.95 -0.57 12.54
N CYS A 53 10.51 -0.94 11.38
CA CYS A 53 11.81 -0.43 10.97
C CYS A 53 11.77 1.07 10.68
N PRO A 54 12.84 1.83 11.01
CA PRO A 54 13.01 3.19 10.50
C PRO A 54 12.90 3.22 8.97
N TRP A 55 12.26 4.25 8.41
CA TRP A 55 12.05 4.40 6.96
C TRP A 55 13.33 4.23 6.14
N ARG A 56 14.44 4.81 6.60
CA ARG A 56 15.73 4.74 5.89
C ARG A 56 16.38 3.35 5.90
N LEU A 57 15.85 2.40 6.67
CA LEU A 57 16.29 1.00 6.72
C LEU A 57 15.39 0.07 5.90
N MET A 58 14.44 0.61 5.14
CA MET A 58 13.63 -0.21 4.23
C MET A 58 14.52 -0.97 3.23
N PRO A 59 14.17 -2.22 2.90
CA PRO A 59 14.87 -3.01 1.90
C PRO A 59 14.96 -2.32 0.54
N HIS A 60 16.07 -2.54 -0.17
CA HIS A 60 16.33 -1.92 -1.47
C HIS A 60 15.55 -2.55 -2.63
N ASP A 61 14.92 -3.71 -2.43
CA ASP A 61 14.10 -4.39 -3.43
C ASP A 61 12.63 -3.92 -3.44
N LEU A 62 12.22 -3.15 -2.44
CA LEU A 62 10.96 -2.40 -2.41
C LEU A 62 11.15 -1.00 -3.01
N PRO A 63 10.06 -0.30 -3.37
CA PRO A 63 10.16 1.10 -3.80
C PRO A 63 10.90 1.96 -2.75
N PRO A 64 11.66 2.98 -3.17
CA PRO A 64 12.44 3.81 -2.27
C PRO A 64 11.60 4.39 -1.14
N TRP A 65 12.18 4.43 0.07
CA TRP A 65 11.47 4.83 1.28
C TRP A 65 10.73 6.16 1.16
N PHE A 66 11.28 7.14 0.42
CA PHE A 66 10.66 8.46 0.25
C PHE A 66 9.40 8.39 -0.60
N ALA A 67 9.38 7.55 -1.63
CA ALA A 67 8.21 7.35 -2.49
C ALA A 67 7.08 6.66 -1.70
N VAL A 68 7.44 5.63 -0.91
CA VAL A 68 6.51 4.93 -0.02
C VAL A 68 5.96 5.88 1.04
N TYR A 69 6.83 6.63 1.70
CA TYR A 69 6.43 7.59 2.73
C TYR A 69 5.48 8.66 2.17
N GLN A 70 5.85 9.31 1.06
CA GLN A 70 5.02 10.36 0.45
C GLN A 70 3.64 9.83 0.04
N GLN A 71 3.59 8.64 -0.58
CA GLN A 71 2.31 8.05 -0.98
C GLN A 71 1.47 7.62 0.23
N ALA A 72 2.09 7.08 1.28
CA ALA A 72 1.42 6.76 2.52
C ALA A 72 0.80 8.00 3.18
N GLN A 73 1.51 9.14 3.20
CA GLN A 73 0.97 10.41 3.68
C GLN A 73 -0.24 10.87 2.85
N ARG A 74 -0.21 10.68 1.51
CA ARG A 74 -1.37 11.00 0.65
C ARG A 74 -2.58 10.13 0.98
N TRP A 75 -2.39 8.83 1.18
CA TRP A 75 -3.49 7.93 1.56
C TRP A 75 -4.08 8.26 2.93
N LEU A 76 -3.22 8.58 3.92
CA LEU A 76 -3.67 9.01 5.24
C LEU A 76 -4.44 10.33 5.18
N ALA A 77 -3.91 11.33 4.46
CA ALA A 77 -4.58 12.62 4.30
C ALA A 77 -5.92 12.51 3.57
N ALA A 78 -6.07 11.53 2.68
CA ALA A 78 -7.31 11.24 1.97
C ALA A 78 -8.30 10.37 2.75
N GLY A 79 -7.94 9.89 3.96
CA GLY A 79 -8.81 9.03 4.76
C GLY A 79 -9.03 7.62 4.20
N CYS A 80 -8.14 7.14 3.33
CA CYS A 80 -8.32 5.88 2.61
C CYS A 80 -8.47 4.68 3.57
N PHE A 81 -7.70 4.65 4.66
CA PHE A 81 -7.69 3.53 5.59
C PHE A 81 -8.89 3.55 6.54
N GLU A 82 -9.33 4.75 6.93
CA GLU A 82 -10.54 4.98 7.71
C GLU A 82 -11.76 4.49 6.94
N GLN A 83 -11.88 4.87 5.66
CA GLN A 83 -12.98 4.46 4.81
C GLN A 83 -13.00 2.94 4.57
N LEU A 84 -11.83 2.35 4.25
CA LEU A 84 -11.69 0.90 4.15
C LEU A 84 -12.13 0.18 5.43
N ALA A 85 -11.72 0.68 6.60
CA ALA A 85 -12.05 0.07 7.88
C ALA A 85 -13.53 0.26 8.25
N GLU A 86 -14.15 1.35 7.84
CA GLU A 86 -15.58 1.59 8.01
C GLU A 86 -16.40 0.61 7.16
N ASP A 87 -16.10 0.53 5.85
CA ASP A 87 -16.82 -0.34 4.91
C ASP A 87 -16.65 -1.82 5.26
N LEU A 88 -15.44 -2.24 5.66
CA LEU A 88 -15.21 -3.62 6.12
C LEU A 88 -16.04 -3.93 7.38
N ARG A 89 -16.12 -3.00 8.34
CA ARG A 89 -16.97 -3.19 9.53
C ARG A 89 -18.46 -3.23 9.17
N ALA A 90 -18.90 -2.46 8.19
CA ALA A 90 -20.29 -2.49 7.73
C ALA A 90 -20.64 -3.87 7.14
N VAL A 91 -19.78 -4.43 6.29
CA VAL A 91 -19.95 -5.79 5.74
C VAL A 91 -20.02 -6.84 6.85
N LEU A 92 -19.10 -6.78 7.82
CA LEU A 92 -19.06 -7.75 8.93
C LEU A 92 -20.26 -7.65 9.88
N ARG A 93 -20.97 -6.52 9.93
CA ARG A 93 -22.20 -6.37 10.73
C ARG A 93 -23.44 -6.91 10.01
N MET A 94 -23.38 -7.08 8.70
CA MET A 94 -24.48 -7.59 7.87
C MET A 94 -24.41 -9.11 7.66
N ALA A 95 -23.27 -9.74 7.99
CA ALA A 95 -23.04 -11.17 7.93
C ALA A 95 -23.41 -11.85 9.27
#